data_AF-A0A9X1HNE2-F1
#
_entry.id   AF-A0A9X1HNE2-F1
#
_cell.length_a   1.000
_cell.length_b   1.000
_cell.length_c   1.000
_cell.angle_alpha   90.00
_cell.angle_beta   90.00
_cell.angle_gamma   90.00
#
_symmetry.space_group_name_H-M   'P 1'
#
loop_
_entity.id
_entity.type
_entity.pdbx_description
1 polymer ?
#
loop_
_entity_poly.entity_id
_entity_poly.type
_entity_poly.pdbx_seq_one_letter_code
_entity_poly.pdbx_strand_id
1 'polypeptide(L)'
;MNHLKDLYTSIIDQLVRKSDFVKNTTKLAGGTGIAQVIPFLALPLLSRLYSPAEFGWFGVYYAIALVTSVFITGRYELSILLPGTKREANHLARLAEFLTLGAGILCIIIVLLFHQQIATLFSVQPIASMLLLLPISIVSLA
;
A
#
# COMPACT_ATOMS: atom_id res chain seq x y z
N MET A 1 15.23 -33.21 -35.36
CA MET A 1 13.98 -32.51 -35.77
C MET A 1 13.19 -31.96 -34.57
N ASN A 2 13.24 -32.57 -33.38
CA ASN A 2 12.55 -32.06 -32.18
C ASN A 2 13.20 -30.78 -31.59
N HIS A 3 14.53 -30.71 -31.58
CA HIS A 3 15.28 -29.59 -30.98
C HIS A 3 15.01 -28.20 -31.62
N LEU A 4 14.63 -28.16 -32.91
CA LEU A 4 14.27 -26.92 -33.61
C LEU A 4 12.83 -26.48 -33.30
N LYS A 5 11.92 -27.45 -33.10
CA LYS A 5 10.55 -27.16 -32.65
C LYS A 5 10.55 -26.60 -31.24
N ASP A 6 11.37 -27.19 -30.35
CA ASP A 6 11.51 -26.74 -28.96
C ASP A 6 12.14 -25.34 -28.84
N LEU A 7 13.09 -25.01 -29.73
CA LEU A 7 13.67 -23.66 -29.80
C LEU A 7 12.61 -22.63 -30.25
N TYR A 8 11.78 -22.99 -31.24
CA TYR A 8 10.76 -22.10 -31.78
C TYR A 8 9.64 -21.81 -30.76
N THR A 9 9.17 -22.83 -30.03
CA THR A 9 8.19 -22.64 -28.95
C THR A 9 8.77 -21.82 -27.79
N SER A 10 10.04 -22.03 -27.42
CA SER A 10 10.68 -21.25 -26.35
C SER A 10 10.79 -19.76 -26.70
N ILE A 11 11.15 -19.42 -27.94
CA ILE A 11 11.24 -18.02 -28.40
C ILE A 11 9.87 -17.34 -28.41
N ILE A 12 8.83 -18.03 -28.89
CA ILE A 12 7.46 -17.50 -28.91
C ILE A 12 6.96 -17.27 -27.47
N ASP A 13 7.16 -18.23 -26.57
CA ASP A 13 6.76 -18.09 -25.16
C ASP A 13 7.47 -16.92 -24.47
N GLN A 14 8.75 -16.68 -24.76
CA GLN A 14 9.47 -15.52 -24.23
C GLN A 14 8.93 -14.19 -24.76
N LEU A 15 8.61 -14.11 -26.07
CA LEU A 15 8.02 -12.92 -26.68
C LEU A 15 6.62 -12.62 -26.13
N VAL A 16 5.78 -13.65 -25.95
CA VAL A 16 4.44 -13.52 -25.39
C VAL A 16 4.51 -13.09 -23.91
N ARG A 17 5.35 -13.74 -23.09
CA ARG A 17 5.54 -13.35 -21.67
C ARG A 17 6.05 -11.92 -21.52
N LYS A 18 6.95 -11.46 -22.39
CA LYS A 18 7.43 -10.07 -22.37
C LYS A 18 6.30 -9.09 -22.68
N SER A 19 5.44 -9.40 -23.66
CA SER A 19 4.27 -8.58 -24.00
C SER A 19 3.27 -8.48 -22.83
N ASP A 20 2.95 -9.61 -22.20
CA ASP A 20 2.04 -9.65 -21.05
C ASP A 20 2.63 -8.94 -19.81
N PHE A 21 3.92 -9.12 -19.55
CA PHE A 21 4.62 -8.41 -18.47
C PHE A 21 4.58 -6.90 -18.69
N VAL A 22 4.97 -6.42 -19.87
CA VAL A 22 4.96 -4.98 -20.19
C VAL A 22 3.53 -4.43 -20.09
N LYS A 23 2.54 -5.14 -20.61
CA LYS A 23 1.12 -4.74 -20.53
C LYS A 23 0.64 -4.63 -19.09
N ASN A 24 0.93 -5.62 -18.24
CA ASN A 24 0.48 -5.65 -16.85
C ASN A 24 1.21 -4.61 -15.99
N THR A 25 2.53 -4.49 -16.15
CA THR A 25 3.33 -3.47 -15.46
C THR A 25 2.94 -2.06 -15.89
N THR A 26 2.67 -1.82 -17.18
CA THR A 26 2.22 -0.51 -17.67
C THR A 26 0.83 -0.17 -17.14
N LYS A 27 -0.08 -1.14 -17.04
CA LYS A 27 -1.39 -0.92 -16.40
C LYS A 27 -1.26 -0.56 -14.92
N LEU A 28 -0.42 -1.29 -14.18
CA LEU A 28 -0.18 -1.03 -12.77
C LEU A 28 0.46 0.35 -12.56
N ALA A 29 1.57 0.63 -13.26
CA ALA A 29 2.27 1.91 -13.17
C ALA A 29 1.41 3.09 -13.65
N GLY A 30 0.64 2.91 -14.73
CA GLY A 30 -0.30 3.91 -15.22
C GLY A 30 -1.41 4.20 -14.21
N GLY A 31 -1.97 3.15 -13.58
CA GLY A 31 -2.95 3.29 -12.50
C GLY A 31 -2.39 4.06 -11.30
N THR A 32 -1.19 3.70 -10.82
CA THR A 32 -0.51 4.42 -9.74
C THR A 32 -0.21 5.88 -10.11
N GLY A 33 0.28 6.11 -11.33
CA GLY A 33 0.57 7.45 -11.83
C GLY A 33 -0.68 8.34 -11.85
N ILE A 34 -1.80 7.84 -12.38
CA ILE A 34 -3.08 8.57 -12.37
C ILE A 34 -3.55 8.84 -10.93
N ALA A 35 -3.44 7.85 -10.04
CA ALA A 35 -3.84 8.01 -8.63
C ALA A 35 -3.05 9.11 -7.90
N GLN A 36 -1.79 9.35 -8.28
CA GLN A 36 -0.96 10.43 -7.72
C GLN A 36 -1.26 11.81 -8.33
N VAL A 37 -1.77 11.87 -9.58
CA VAL A 37 -2.15 13.12 -10.23
C VAL A 37 -3.39 13.74 -9.57
N ILE A 38 -4.32 12.92 -9.07
CA ILE A 38 -5.54 13.38 -8.39
C ILE A 38 -5.24 14.31 -7.20
N PRO A 39 -4.47 13.89 -6.16
CA PRO A 39 -4.15 14.76 -5.05
C PRO A 39 -3.31 15.97 -5.49
N PHE A 40 -2.41 15.80 -6.47
CA PHE A 40 -1.62 16.91 -7.01
C PHE A 40 -2.49 18.03 -7.61
N LEU A 41 -3.51 17.67 -8.40
CA LEU A 41 -4.47 18.63 -8.96
C LEU A 41 -5.44 19.18 -7.91
N ALA A 42 -5.66 18.46 -6.81
CA ALA A 42 -6.45 18.95 -5.70
C ALA A 42 -5.70 19.96 -4.81
N LEU A 43 -4.36 19.96 -4.83
CA LEU A 43 -3.54 20.85 -3.99
C LEU A 43 -3.89 22.35 -4.13
N PRO A 44 -4.07 22.93 -5.34
CA PRO A 44 -4.44 24.34 -5.47
C PRO A 44 -5.77 24.67 -4.79
N LEU A 45 -6.74 23.75 -4.84
CA LEU A 45 -8.03 23.92 -4.18
C LEU A 45 -7.89 23.77 -2.65
N LEU A 46 -7.23 22.70 -2.21
CA LEU A 46 -6.99 22.42 -0.80
C LEU A 46 -6.18 23.56 -0.13
N SER A 47 -5.18 24.11 -0.82
CA SER A 47 -4.34 25.21 -0.32
C SER A 47 -5.09 26.54 -0.13
N ARG A 48 -6.27 26.69 -0.75
CA ARG A 48 -7.17 27.82 -0.52
C ARG A 48 -8.14 27.58 0.64
N LEU A 49 -8.52 26.32 0.88
CA LEU A 49 -9.50 25.95 1.89
C LEU A 49 -8.86 25.72 3.27
N TYR A 50 -7.62 25.22 3.29
CA TYR A 50 -6.91 24.85 4.50
C TYR A 50 -5.70 25.74 4.74
N SER A 51 -5.47 26.05 6.01
CA SER A 51 -4.31 26.82 6.46
C SER A 51 -3.01 26.00 6.34
N PRO A 52 -1.84 26.65 6.22
CA PRO A 52 -0.55 25.96 6.20
C PRO A 52 -0.30 25.09 7.44
N ALA A 53 -0.84 25.47 8.60
CA ALA A 53 -0.75 24.70 9.83
C ALA A 53 -1.51 23.36 9.73
N GLU A 54 -2.71 23.36 9.15
CA GLU A 54 -3.51 22.14 8.94
C GLU A 54 -2.84 21.17 7.97
N PHE A 55 -2.18 21.68 6.93
CA PHE A 55 -1.34 20.87 6.05
C PHE A 55 -0.15 20.26 6.78
N GLY A 56 0.47 21.01 7.70
CA GLY A 56 1.54 20.50 8.56
C GLY A 56 1.06 19.33 9.42
N TRP A 57 -0.09 19.48 10.09
CA TRP A 57 -0.70 18.43 10.88
C TRP A 57 -1.07 17.20 10.05
N PHE A 58 -1.66 17.40 8.87
CA PHE A 58 -1.95 16.30 7.95
C PHE A 58 -0.68 15.59 7.49
N GLY A 59 0.40 16.32 7.19
CA GLY A 59 1.67 15.74 6.78
C GLY A 59 2.29 14.84 7.86
N VAL A 60 2.25 15.28 9.13
CA VAL A 60 2.71 14.47 10.26
C VAL A 60 1.85 13.22 10.42
N TYR A 61 0.53 13.37 10.39
CA TYR A 61 -0.41 12.24 10.44
C TYR A 61 -0.14 11.23 9.31
N TYR A 62 0.00 11.71 8.08
CA TYR A 62 0.23 10.88 6.90
C TYR A 62 1.55 10.12 6.99
N ALA A 63 2.62 10.76 7.48
CA ALA A 63 3.90 10.11 7.69
C ALA A 63 3.80 8.97 8.73
N ILE A 64 3.12 9.21 9.85
CA ILE A 64 2.88 8.16 10.87
C ILE A 64 2.09 7.01 10.24
N ALA A 65 0.98 7.30 9.55
CA ALA A 65 0.15 6.29 8.91
C ALA A 65 0.92 5.44 7.90
N LEU A 66 1.77 6.05 7.06
CA LEU A 66 2.62 5.33 6.11
C LEU A 66 3.60 4.37 6.80
N VAL A 67 4.31 4.86 7.83
CA VAL A 67 5.28 4.04 8.55
C VAL A 67 4.58 2.88 9.25
N THR A 68 3.49 3.15 9.98
CA THR A 68 2.73 2.13 10.70
C THR A 68 2.09 1.11 9.74
N SER A 69 1.59 1.55 8.58
CA SER A 69 1.05 0.66 7.55
C SER A 69 2.10 -0.35 7.09
N VAL A 70 3.33 0.08 6.79
CA VAL A 70 4.40 -0.84 6.39
C VAL A 70 4.70 -1.89 7.46
N PHE A 71 4.67 -1.51 8.75
CA PHE A 71 4.86 -2.46 9.84
C PHE A 71 3.71 -3.46 9.98
N ILE A 72 2.47 -3.02 9.72
CA ILE A 72 1.27 -3.86 9.85
C ILE A 72 1.11 -4.81 8.67
N THR A 73 1.35 -4.35 7.44
CA THR A 73 1.32 -5.21 6.26
C THR A 73 2.54 -6.11 6.18
N GLY A 74 3.64 -5.74 6.86
CA GLY A 74 4.90 -6.49 6.86
C GLY A 74 5.53 -6.62 5.47
N ARG A 75 5.02 -5.87 4.49
CA ARG A 75 5.29 -6.05 3.05
C ARG A 75 4.99 -7.45 2.50
N TYR A 76 4.09 -8.21 3.15
CA TYR A 76 3.72 -9.55 2.71
C TYR A 76 3.03 -9.55 1.34
N GLU A 77 2.47 -8.41 0.91
CA GLU A 77 1.95 -8.19 -0.43
C GLU A 77 3.01 -8.41 -1.52
N LEU A 78 4.29 -8.17 -1.23
CA LEU A 78 5.39 -8.43 -2.16
C LEU A 78 5.70 -9.93 -2.29
N SER A 79 5.41 -10.70 -1.25
CA SER A 79 5.66 -12.15 -1.23
C SER A 79 4.78 -12.91 -2.22
N ILE A 80 3.63 -12.34 -2.61
CA ILE A 80 2.68 -12.90 -3.59
C ILE A 80 3.31 -13.07 -4.97
N LEU A 81 4.43 -12.39 -5.26
CA LEU A 81 5.13 -12.46 -6.56
C LEU A 81 6.09 -13.66 -6.68
N LEU A 82 6.45 -14.33 -5.58
CA LEU A 82 7.38 -15.46 -5.58
C LEU A 82 6.83 -16.79 -6.12
N PRO A 83 5.56 -17.17 -5.90
CA PRO A 83 5.10 -18.51 -6.28
C PRO A 83 5.03 -18.74 -7.78
N GLY A 84 5.49 -19.92 -8.22
CA GLY A 84 5.44 -20.31 -9.64
C GLY A 84 4.04 -20.69 -10.13
N THR A 85 3.09 -20.92 -9.21
CA THR A 85 1.72 -21.34 -9.54
C THR A 85 0.65 -20.42 -8.95
N LYS A 86 -0.46 -20.26 -9.70
CA LYS A 86 -1.61 -19.43 -9.25
C LYS A 86 -2.22 -19.92 -7.94
N ARG A 87 -2.19 -21.23 -7.67
CA ARG A 87 -2.77 -21.82 -6.45
C ARG A 87 -1.98 -21.44 -5.20
N GLU A 88 -0.65 -21.47 -5.28
CA GLU A 88 0.24 -21.06 -4.20
C GLU A 88 0.17 -19.55 -3.95
N ALA A 89 0.13 -18.74 -5.01
CA ALA A 89 -0.09 -17.29 -4.89
C ALA A 89 -1.39 -16.96 -4.15
N ASN A 90 -2.49 -17.68 -4.44
CA ASN A 90 -3.76 -17.48 -3.74
C ASN A 90 -3.74 -17.92 -2.26
N HIS A 91 -2.94 -18.92 -1.89
CA HIS A 91 -2.78 -19.29 -0.48
C HIS A 91 -1.97 -18.23 0.27
N LEU A 92 -0.90 -17.74 -0.35
CA LEU A 92 -0.03 -16.72 0.24
C LEU A 92 -0.76 -15.37 0.37
N ALA A 93 -1.57 -15.00 -0.62
CA ALA A 93 -2.41 -13.80 -0.56
C ALA A 93 -3.41 -13.85 0.59
N ARG A 94 -4.11 -14.98 0.78
CA ARG A 94 -5.04 -15.16 1.91
C ARG A 94 -4.34 -15.11 3.27
N LEU A 95 -3.13 -15.66 3.35
CA LEU A 95 -2.33 -15.59 4.57
C LEU A 95 -1.88 -14.15 4.87
N ALA A 96 -1.43 -13.41 3.85
CA ALA A 96 -1.04 -12.01 3.97
C ALA A 96 -2.21 -11.13 4.42
N GLU A 97 -3.40 -11.34 3.83
CA GLU A 97 -4.63 -10.65 4.22
C GLU A 97 -5.01 -10.94 5.68
N PHE A 98 -4.98 -12.21 6.09
CA PHE A 98 -5.28 -12.59 7.46
C PHE A 98 -4.30 -11.98 8.48
N LEU A 99 -3.01 -12.01 8.18
CA LEU A 99 -1.98 -11.39 9.03
C LEU A 99 -2.16 -9.88 9.14
N THR A 100 -2.43 -9.21 8.01
CA THR A 100 -2.65 -7.76 7.95
C THR A 100 -3.88 -7.36 8.76
N LEU A 101 -4.99 -8.11 8.63
CA LEU A 101 -6.19 -7.89 9.43
C LEU A 101 -5.93 -8.09 10.93
N GLY A 102 -5.23 -9.16 11.30
CA GLY A 102 -4.87 -9.43 12.70
C GLY A 102 -4.00 -8.33 13.30
N ALA A 103 -2.94 -7.93 12.60
CA ALA A 103 -2.06 -6.84 13.01
C ALA A 103 -2.77 -5.48 13.03
N GLY A 104 -3.70 -5.25 12.08
CA GLY A 104 -4.56 -4.07 12.03
C GLY A 104 -5.47 -3.97 13.26
N ILE A 105 -6.12 -5.07 13.66
CA ILE A 105 -6.95 -5.11 14.88
C ILE A 105 -6.13 -4.82 16.13
N LEU A 106 -4.92 -5.40 16.24
CA LEU A 106 -4.02 -5.09 17.35
C LEU A 106 -3.64 -3.61 17.38
N CYS A 107 -3.36 -3.01 16.22
CA CYS A 107 -3.10 -1.58 16.11
C CYS A 107 -4.30 -0.74 16.54
N ILE A 108 -5.53 -1.10 16.14
CA ILE A 108 -6.77 -0.45 16.61
C ILE A 108 -6.81 -0.42 18.13
N ILE A 109 -6.59 -1.57 18.78
CA ILE A 109 -6.65 -1.70 20.23
C ILE A 109 -5.60 -0.80 20.90
N ILE A 110 -4.37 -0.82 20.40
CA ILE A 110 -3.28 0.02 20.94
C ILE A 110 -3.61 1.51 20.79
N VAL A 111 -4.05 1.94 19.61
CA VAL A 111 -4.38 3.34 19.35
C VAL A 111 -5.55 3.78 20.24
N LEU A 112 -6.62 3.00 20.36
CA LEU A 112 -7.76 3.36 21.21
C LEU A 112 -7.34 3.56 22.67
N LEU A 113 -6.51 2.66 23.21
CA LEU A 113 -6.08 2.70 24.61
C LEU A 113 -5.01 3.77 24.89
N PHE A 114 -4.17 4.10 23.90
CA PHE A 114 -2.96 4.93 24.10
C PHE A 114 -2.90 6.21 23.25
N HIS A 115 -3.96 6.58 22.52
CA HIS A 115 -3.92 7.75 21.62
C HIS A 115 -3.46 9.05 22.31
N GLN A 116 -3.86 9.29 23.57
CA GLN A 116 -3.43 10.48 24.33
C GLN A 116 -1.95 10.44 24.68
N GLN A 117 -1.44 9.28 25.10
CA GLN A 117 -0.03 9.07 25.46
C GLN A 117 0.87 9.15 24.23
N ILE A 118 0.40 8.67 23.09
CA ILE A 118 1.11 8.81 21.81
C ILE A 118 1.12 10.29 21.41
N ALA A 119 -0.01 10.99 21.50
CA ALA A 119 -0.08 12.41 21.15
C ALA A 119 0.82 13.29 22.04
N THR A 120 0.95 12.98 23.32
CA THR A 120 1.86 13.69 24.22
C THR A 120 3.33 13.35 23.97
N LEU A 121 3.66 12.07 23.71
CA LEU A 121 5.03 11.64 23.40
C LEU A 121 5.58 12.33 22.14
N PHE A 122 4.75 12.47 21.10
CA PHE A 122 5.13 13.10 19.84
C PHE A 122 4.88 14.61 19.81
N SER A 123 4.39 15.22 20.91
CA SER A 123 4.04 16.65 20.98
C SER A 123 3.07 17.11 19.87
N VAL A 124 2.13 16.23 19.51
CA VAL A 124 1.15 16.41 18.42
C VAL A 124 -0.28 16.41 18.98
N GLN A 125 -0.51 17.10 20.09
CA GLN A 125 -1.84 17.17 20.72
C GLN A 125 -2.99 17.55 19.76
N PRO A 126 -2.81 18.45 18.78
CA PRO A 126 -3.88 18.79 17.83
C PRO A 126 -4.34 17.62 16.95
N ILE A 127 -3.49 16.61 16.77
CA ILE A 127 -3.72 15.45 15.89
C ILE A 127 -4.29 14.26 16.68
N ALA A 128 -4.40 14.35 18.01
CA ALA A 128 -4.81 13.22 18.87
C ALA A 128 -6.13 12.56 18.43
N SER A 129 -7.11 13.36 17.99
CA SER A 129 -8.37 12.85 17.45
C SER A 129 -8.21 12.21 16.06
N MET A 130 -7.29 12.72 15.23
CA MET A 130 -6.99 12.13 13.92
C MET A 130 -6.24 10.80 14.06
N LEU A 131 -5.45 10.60 15.13
CA LEU A 131 -4.84 9.29 15.41
C LEU A 131 -5.89 8.18 15.53
N LEU A 132 -7.11 8.48 15.95
CA LEU A 132 -8.18 7.47 16.03
C LEU A 132 -8.61 6.94 14.65
N LEU A 133 -8.41 7.73 13.59
CA LEU A 133 -8.63 7.31 12.19
C LEU A 133 -7.48 6.49 11.61
N LEU A 134 -6.32 6.47 12.28
CA LEU A 134 -5.11 5.79 11.80
C LEU A 134 -5.35 4.32 11.42
N PRO A 135 -6.12 3.52 12.16
CA PRO A 135 -6.37 2.14 11.77
C PRO A 135 -7.20 1.98 10.49
N ILE A 136 -8.16 2.88 10.27
CA ILE A 136 -8.95 2.90 9.03
C ILE A 136 -8.03 3.23 7.85
N SER A 137 -7.10 4.17 8.04
CA SER A 137 -6.13 4.53 7.02
C SER A 137 -5.16 3.40 6.68
N ILE A 138 -4.75 2.60 7.67
CA ILE A 138 -3.90 1.43 7.41
C ILE A 138 -4.62 0.40 6.53
N VAL A 139 -5.88 0.09 6.83
CA VAL A 139 -6.68 -0.84 6.01
C VAL A 139 -6.89 -0.30 4.60
N SER A 140 -6.99 1.02 4.43
CA SER A 140 -7.08 1.64 3.10
C SER A 140 -5.74 1.68 2.34
N LEU A 141 -4.61 1.61 3.04
CA LEU A 141 -3.26 1.64 2.45
C LEU A 141 -2.73 0.24 2.13
N ALA A 142 -3.25 -0.78 2.79
CA ALA A 142 -2.98 -2.20 2.54
C ALA A 142 -3.74 -2.70 1.30
#